data_AF-Q3MAJ4-F1
#
_entry.id   AF-Q3MAJ4-F1
#
_cell.length_a   1.000
_cell.length_b   1.000
_cell.length_c   1.000
_cell.angle_alpha   90.00
_cell.angle_beta   90.00
_cell.angle_gamma   90.00
#
_symmetry.space_group_name_H-M   'P 1'
#
loop_
_entity.id
_entity.type
_entity.pdbx_description
1 polymer ?
#
loop_
_entity_poly.entity_id
_entity_poly.type
_entity_poly.pdbx_seq_one_letter_code
_entity_poly.pdbx_strand_id
1 'polypeptide(L)' 'MMPLHYQHLAIEALDQGLITEGRFADFLCVDRLEARRIAEALREYSSGMMEEAPDFDLRQIQTGGKQL' A
#
# COMPACT_ATOMS: atom_id res chain seq x y z
N MET A 1 -1.98 -2.95 15.01
CA MET A 1 -1.29 -3.12 13.71
C MET A 1 -1.72 -4.46 13.14
N MET A 2 -2.26 -4.50 11.91
CA MET A 2 -2.67 -5.76 11.30
C MET A 2 -1.43 -6.64 10.99
N PRO A 3 -1.53 -7.97 11.13
CA PRO A 3 -0.52 -8.89 10.61
C PRO A 3 -0.23 -8.64 9.13
N LEU A 4 1.04 -8.79 8.73
CA LEU A 4 1.53 -8.48 7.39
C LEU A 4 0.72 -9.20 6.28
N HIS A 5 0.37 -10.46 6.50
CA HIS A 5 -0.42 -11.24 5.54
C HIS A 5 -1.80 -10.62 5.25
N TYR A 6 -2.46 -10.01 6.24
CA TYR A 6 -3.74 -9.35 6.01
C TYR A 6 -3.59 -8.00 5.30
N GLN A 7 -2.43 -7.35 5.43
CA GLN A 7 -2.14 -6.13 4.66
C GLN A 7 -1.98 -6.48 3.18
N HIS A 8 -1.26 -7.57 2.86
CA HIS A 8 -1.16 -8.07 1.48
C HIS A 8 -2.52 -8.43 0.90
N LEU A 9 -3.38 -9.11 1.68
CA LEU A 9 -4.73 -9.44 1.22
C LEU A 9 -5.59 -8.19 0.95
N ALA A 10 -5.44 -7.14 1.76
CA ALA A 10 -6.13 -5.87 1.54
C ALA A 10 -5.62 -5.17 0.26
N ILE A 11 -4.32 -5.25 -0.03
CA ILE A 11 -3.70 -4.74 -1.25
C ILE A 11 -4.24 -5.47 -2.48
N GLU A 12 -4.21 -6.80 -2.48
CA GLU A 12 -4.73 -7.63 -3.58
C GLU A 12 -6.22 -7.38 -3.81
N ALA A 13 -7.01 -7.28 -2.74
CA ALA A 13 -8.44 -7.02 -2.83
C ALA A 13 -8.73 -5.62 -3.41
N LEU A 14 -7.91 -4.62 -3.09
CA LEU A 14 -8.04 -3.29 -3.66
C LEU A 14 -7.67 -3.29 -5.15
N ASP A 15 -6.58 -3.95 -5.51
CA ASP A 15 -6.08 -4.06 -6.89
C ASP A 15 -7.10 -4.75 -7.82
N GLN A 16 -7.72 -5.84 -7.33
CA GLN A 16 -8.78 -6.56 -8.04
C GLN A 16 -10.13 -5.82 -8.04
N GLY A 17 -10.24 -4.67 -7.36
CA GLY A 17 -11.49 -3.91 -7.24
C GLY A 17 -12.56 -4.57 -6.35
N LEU A 18 -12.18 -5.52 -5.51
CA LEU A 18 -13.07 -6.20 -4.56
C LEU A 18 -13.45 -5.31 -3.37
N ILE A 19 -12.58 -4.36 -3.04
CA ILE A 19 -12.83 -3.36 -2.00
C ILE A 19 -12.55 -1.94 -2.52
N THR A 20 -13.12 -0.95 -1.84
CA THR A 20 -12.87 0.47 -2.12
C THR A 20 -11.72 1.01 -1.28
N GLU A 21 -11.15 2.15 -1.69
CA GLU A 21 -10.11 2.87 -0.93
C GLU A 21 -10.51 3.17 0.52
N GLY A 22 -11.81 3.42 0.78
CA GLY A 22 -12.29 3.65 2.14
C GLY A 22 -12.16 2.40 3.01
N ARG A 23 -12.55 1.23 2.48
CA ARG A 23 -12.41 -0.04 3.19
C ARG A 23 -10.96 -0.49 3.32
N PHE A 24 -10.14 -0.14 2.33
CA PHE A 24 -8.69 -0.33 2.40
C PHE A 24 -8.06 0.50 3.53
N ALA A 25 -8.46 1.77 3.67
CA ALA A 25 -8.02 2.64 4.76
C ALA A 25 -8.37 2.05 6.13
N ASP A 26 -9.58 1.52 6.28
CA ASP A 26 -10.03 0.86 7.51
C ASP A 26 -9.16 -0.37 7.86
N PHE A 27 -8.78 -1.17 6.87
CA PHE A 27 -7.93 -2.35 7.09
C PHE A 27 -6.49 -1.98 7.50
N LEU A 28 -5.90 -0.96 6.87
CA LEU A 28 -4.54 -0.52 7.22
C LEU A 28 -4.51 0.40 8.46
N CYS A 29 -5.67 0.79 8.99
CA CYS A 29 -5.82 1.79 10.05
C CYS A 29 -5.13 3.12 9.69
N VAL A 30 -5.27 3.55 8.44
CA VAL A 30 -4.72 4.82 7.93
C VAL A 30 -5.85 5.76 7.51
N ASP A 31 -5.54 7.04 7.32
CA ASP A 31 -6.53 7.96 6.75
C ASP A 31 -6.72 7.71 5.25
N ARG A 32 -7.77 8.33 4.70
CA ARG A 32 -8.16 8.13 3.30
C ARG A 32 -7.15 8.70 2.29
N LEU A 33 -6.42 9.75 2.66
CA LEU A 33 -5.39 10.33 1.80
C LEU A 33 -4.18 9.41 1.74
N GLU A 34 -3.77 8.85 2.87
CA GLU A 34 -2.67 7.89 2.96
C GLU A 34 -3.01 6.57 2.25
N ALA A 35 -4.23 6.06 2.44
CA ALA A 35 -4.75 4.90 1.71
C ALA A 35 -4.67 5.10 0.18
N ARG A 36 -5.02 6.31 -0.28
CA ARG A 36 -4.93 6.67 -1.70
C ARG A 36 -3.49 6.73 -2.19
N ARG A 37 -2.57 7.33 -1.43
CA ARG A 37 -1.14 7.37 -1.77
C ARG A 37 -0.55 5.97 -1.92
N ILE A 38 -0.91 5.07 -1.00
CA ILE A 38 -0.49 3.66 -1.05
C ILE A 38 -1.06 3.00 -2.32
N ALA A 39 -2.35 3.20 -2.62
CA ALA A 39 -2.99 2.64 -3.81
C ALA A 39 -2.35 3.14 -5.13
N GLU A 40 -2.01 4.44 -5.20
CA GLU A 40 -1.33 5.03 -6.34
C GLU A 40 0.08 4.44 -6.51
N ALA A 41 0.86 4.35 -5.43
CA ALA A 41 2.20 3.74 -5.46
C ALA A 41 2.18 2.27 -5.91
N LEU A 42 1.18 1.51 -5.48
CA LEU A 42 0.99 0.11 -5.89
C LEU A 42 0.68 -0.01 -7.38
N ARG A 43 -0.17 0.87 -7.92
CA ARG A 43 -0.48 0.91 -9.35
C ARG A 43 0.72 1.33 -10.19
N GLU A 44 1.47 2.33 -9.73
CA GLU A 44 2.72 2.76 -10.38
C GLU A 44 3.72 1.60 -10.44
N TYR A 45 3.93 0.89 -9.33
CA TYR A 45 4.78 -0.30 -9.27
C TYR A 45 4.34 -1.39 -10.26
N SER A 46 3.04 -1.73 -10.28
CA SER A 46 2.49 -2.73 -11.20
C SER A 46 2.56 -2.28 -12.67
N SER A 47 2.50 -0.97 -12.95
CA SER A 47 2.56 -0.43 -14.30
C SER A 47 4.00 -0.23 -14.81
N GLY A 48 4.98 -0.14 -13.89
CA GLY A 48 6.37 0.18 -14.17
C GLY A 48 7.35 -0.99 -14.16
N MET A 49 6.99 -2.17 -13.64
CA MET A 49 7.91 -3.30 -13.48
C MET A 49 7.26 -4.65 -13.84
N MET A 50 7.48 -5.09 -15.08
CA MET A 50 7.52 -6.53 -15.43
C MET A 50 8.93 -7.11 -15.21
N GLU A 51 9.78 -6.43 -14.43
CA GLU A 51 11.15 -6.85 -14.15
C GLU A 51 11.35 -6.96 -12.62
N GLU A 52 11.32 -8.22 -12.17
CA GLU A 52 11.85 -8.77 -10.91
C GLU A 52 11.63 -7.95 -9.63
N ALA A 53 10.60 -8.33 -8.87
CA ALA A 53 10.33 -7.79 -7.54
C ALA A 53 11.41 -8.21 -6.50
N PRO A 54 12.14 -7.27 -5.87
CA PRO A 54 12.79 -7.54 -4.60
C PRO A 54 11.91 -7.00 -3.46
N ASP A 55 11.55 -7.92 -2.57
CA ASP A 55 11.17 -7.70 -1.16
C ASP A 55 10.72 -6.27 -0.78
N PHE A 56 9.44 -5.97 -1.00
CA PHE A 56 8.81 -4.70 -0.67
C PHE A 56 8.62 -4.57 0.86
N ASP A 57 9.60 -3.98 1.55
CA ASP A 57 9.51 -3.69 3.00
C ASP A 57 8.74 -2.37 3.24
N LEU A 58 7.47 -2.51 3.64
CA LEU A 58 6.52 -1.44 3.99
C LEU A 58 7.03 -0.42 5.03
N ARG A 59 8.19 -0.65 5.66
CA ARG A 59 8.83 0.28 6.61
C ARG A 59 9.62 1.41 5.95
N GLN A 60 9.94 1.31 4.66
CA GLN A 60 10.73 2.33 3.94
C GLN A 60 9.90 3.57 3.58
N ILE A 61 8.57 3.46 3.56
CA ILE A 61 7.65 4.54 3.14
C ILE A 61 7.51 5.65 4.21
N GLN A 62 8.13 5.50 5.39
CA GLN A 62 7.98 6.44 6.52
C GLN A 62 9.19 7.35 6.80
N THR A 63 10.25 7.33 5.97
CA THR A 63 11.44 8.19 6.23
C THR A 63 11.62 9.24 5.15
N GLY A 64 10.80 10.29 5.21
CA GLY A 64 10.89 11.45 4.32
C GLY A 64 10.51 12.76 5.01
N GLY A 65 10.76 12.90 6.32
CA GLY A 65 10.29 14.05 7.08
C GLY A 65 11.08 14.34 8.36
N LYS A 66 12.35 14.76 8.19
CA LYS A 66 13.08 15.78 8.99
C LYS A 66 14.58 15.48 8.96
N GLN A 67 15.30 16.24 8.16
CA GLN A 67 16.69 16.56 8.45
C GLN A 67 16.67 17.92 9.16
N LEU A 68 17.04 17.93 10.44
CA LEU A 68 17.48 19.13 11.18
C LEU A 68 18.92 19.45 10.79
#